data_AF-F2KFV8-F1
#
_entry.id   AF-F2KFV8-F1
#
_cell.length_a   1.000
_cell.length_b   1.000
_cell.length_c   1.000
_cell.angle_alpha   90.00
_cell.angle_beta   90.00
_cell.angle_gamma   90.00
#
_symmetry.space_group_name_H-M   'P 1'
#
loop_
_entity.id
_entity.type
_entity.pdbx_description
1 polymer ?
#
loop_
_entity_poly.entity_id
_entity_poly.type
_entity_poly.pdbx_seq_one_letter_code
_entity_poly.pdbx_strand_id
1 'polypeptide(L)'
;MQPIELEPCPRCGKAQHVRPKELLIGAASPKKRFNGEEKAGYRRTDQLAIDECRSEMLKPSPLQQVVSGFYCEHCGIGFVRDSLVQGS
;
A
#
# COMPACT_ATOMS: atom_id res chain seq x y z
N MET A 1 -20.33 3.71 12.18
CA MET A 1 -19.34 3.84 11.09
C MET A 1 -18.43 5.00 11.44
N GLN A 2 -17.14 4.77 11.63
CA GLN A 2 -16.18 5.88 11.77
C GLN A 2 -15.95 6.51 10.38
N PRO A 3 -15.88 7.84 10.27
CA PRO A 3 -15.61 8.49 8.98
C PRO A 3 -14.22 8.10 8.50
N ILE A 4 -14.12 7.60 7.26
CA ILE A 4 -12.84 7.36 6.62
C ILE A 4 -12.29 8.72 6.18
N GLU A 5 -11.34 9.26 6.95
CA GLU A 5 -10.60 10.44 6.54
C GLU A 5 -9.78 10.12 5.27
N LEU A 6 -10.07 10.85 4.19
CA LEU A 6 -9.42 10.66 2.90
C LEU A 6 -8.10 11.43 2.86
N GLU A 7 -7.01 10.72 2.59
CA GLU A 7 -5.72 11.37 2.35
C GLU A 7 -5.67 11.96 0.94
N PRO A 8 -5.06 13.14 0.73
CA PRO A 8 -4.85 13.70 -0.59
C PRO A 8 -4.05 12.75 -1.48
N CYS A 9 -4.35 12.72 -2.78
CA CYS A 9 -3.57 11.91 -3.72
C CYS A 9 -2.10 12.36 -3.71
N PRO A 10 -1.11 11.46 -3.56
CA PRO A 10 0.31 11.84 -3.49
C PRO A 10 0.86 12.41 -4.81
N ARG A 11 0.14 12.22 -5.93
CA ARG A 11 0.54 12.72 -7.25
C ARG A 11 -0.02 14.09 -7.60
N CYS A 12 -1.29 14.38 -7.28
CA CYS A 12 -1.93 15.66 -7.62
C CYS A 12 -2.32 16.53 -6.40
N GLY A 13 -2.15 16.01 -5.18
CA GLY A 13 -2.48 16.70 -3.92
C GLY A 13 -3.96 16.95 -3.69
N LYS A 14 -4.87 16.39 -4.50
CA LYS A 14 -6.32 16.62 -4.40
C LYS A 14 -7.01 15.44 -3.74
N ALA A 15 -7.76 15.69 -2.65
CA ALA A 15 -8.60 14.69 -2.00
C ALA A 15 -9.94 14.45 -2.74
N GLN A 16 -10.43 15.43 -3.52
CA GLN A 16 -11.74 15.35 -4.20
C GLN A 16 -11.86 14.19 -5.21
N HIS A 17 -10.73 13.75 -5.78
CA HIS A 17 -10.65 12.64 -6.74
C HIS A 17 -10.32 11.30 -6.07
N VAL A 18 -10.16 11.29 -4.75
CA VAL A 18 -9.77 10.11 -3.99
C VAL A 18 -11.01 9.34 -3.55
N ARG A 19 -10.96 8.02 -3.69
CA ARG A 19 -11.98 7.08 -3.21
C ARG A 19 -11.33 6.02 -2.32
N PRO A 20 -12.02 5.57 -1.25
CA PRO A 20 -11.56 4.39 -0.53
C PRO A 20 -11.58 3.17 -1.45
N LYS A 21 -10.56 2.31 -1.35
CA LYS A 21 -10.42 1.10 -2.16
C LYS A 21 -9.66 0.03 -1.37
N GLU A 22 -10.02 -1.23 -1.55
CA GLU A 22 -9.16 -2.33 -1.12
C GLU A 22 -8.05 -2.58 -2.14
N LEU A 23 -6.81 -2.65 -1.67
CA LEU A 23 -5.63 -2.87 -2.48
C LEU A 23 -5.05 -4.25 -2.18
N LEU A 24 -4.61 -4.94 -3.24
CA LEU A 24 -3.85 -6.17 -3.12
C LEU A 24 -2.36 -5.81 -3.03
N ILE A 25 -1.70 -6.31 -1.99
CA ILE A 25 -0.26 -6.12 -1.76
C ILE A 25 0.52 -7.43 -1.98
N GLY A 26 1.81 -7.29 -2.27
CA GLY A 26 2.71 -8.43 -2.52
C GLY A 26 2.83 -9.35 -1.31
N ALA A 27 3.05 -10.65 -1.53
CA ALA A 27 3.15 -11.62 -0.43
C ALA A 27 4.44 -11.45 0.42
N ALA A 28 5.52 -10.97 -0.18
CA ALA A 28 6.79 -10.70 0.49
C ALA A 28 7.64 -9.72 -0.35
N SER A 29 8.41 -8.87 0.33
CA SER A 29 9.34 -7.93 -0.26
C SER A 29 10.43 -8.66 -1.07
N PRO A 30 11.01 -8.01 -2.10
CA PRO A 30 12.14 -8.57 -2.82
C PRO A 30 13.30 -8.97 -1.91
N LYS A 31 13.59 -8.15 -0.87
CA LYS A 31 14.66 -8.43 0.10
C LYS A 31 14.46 -9.77 0.79
N LYS A 32 13.24 -10.07 1.24
CA LYS A 32 12.90 -11.33 1.90
C LYS A 32 12.83 -12.50 0.92
N ARG A 33 12.35 -12.26 -0.29
CA ARG A 33 12.17 -13.31 -1.31
C ARG A 33 13.48 -13.76 -1.97
N PHE A 34 14.49 -12.89 -2.02
CA PHE A 34 15.76 -13.14 -2.71
C PHE A 34 16.98 -13.06 -1.78
N ASN A 35 16.81 -13.33 -0.48
CA ASN A 35 17.91 -13.32 0.51
C ASN A 35 18.81 -12.07 0.46
N GLY A 36 18.22 -10.90 0.19
CA GLY A 36 18.95 -9.63 0.12
C GLY A 36 19.62 -9.33 -1.22
N GLU A 37 19.48 -10.17 -2.26
CA GLU A 37 19.91 -9.80 -3.62
C GLU A 37 19.01 -8.69 -4.18
N GLU A 38 19.51 -7.46 -4.19
CA GLU A 38 18.84 -6.31 -4.77
C GLU A 38 18.92 -6.39 -6.32
N LYS A 39 18.09 -7.23 -6.93
CA LYS A 39 17.96 -7.27 -8.39
C LYS A 39 17.34 -5.94 -8.84
N ALA A 40 18.11 -5.14 -9.58
CA ALA A 40 17.78 -3.77 -10.00
C ALA A 40 16.39 -3.59 -10.65
N GLY A 41 15.78 -4.66 -11.20
CA GLY A 41 14.42 -4.65 -11.75
C GLY A 41 13.28 -4.68 -10.73
N TYR A 42 13.57 -4.73 -9.42
CA TYR A 42 12.56 -4.87 -8.35
C TYR A 42 12.43 -3.65 -7.42
N ARG A 43 13.10 -2.53 -7.71
CA ARG A 43 12.76 -1.23 -7.08
C ARG A 43 11.41 -0.77 -7.60
N ARG A 44 10.33 -1.34 -7.08
CA ARG A 44 8.96 -0.98 -7.38
C ARG A 44 8.45 -0.08 -6.27
N THR A 45 8.53 1.22 -6.50
CA THR A 45 7.92 2.24 -5.62
C THR A 45 6.39 2.09 -5.52
N ASP A 46 5.79 1.27 -6.38
CA ASP A 46 4.35 1.06 -6.52
C ASP A 46 3.82 -0.29 -5.97
N GLN A 47 4.67 -1.14 -5.38
CA GLN A 47 4.25 -2.46 -4.89
C GLN A 47 4.68 -2.72 -3.45
N LEU A 48 3.85 -2.29 -2.51
CA LEU A 48 3.96 -2.65 -1.10
C LEU A 48 3.78 -4.18 -0.91
N ALA A 49 4.51 -4.79 0.02
CA ALA A 49 4.38 -6.19 0.41
C ALA A 49 3.98 -6.37 1.90
N ILE A 50 3.48 -7.56 2.26
CA ILE A 50 3.00 -7.88 3.63
C ILE A 50 4.04 -7.53 4.70
N ASP A 51 5.30 -7.88 4.47
CA ASP A 51 6.41 -7.68 5.41
C ASP A 51 6.94 -6.24 5.47
N GLU A 52 6.40 -5.35 4.64
CA GLU A 52 6.64 -3.90 4.66
C GLU A 52 5.49 -3.15 5.35
N CYS A 53 4.45 -3.88 5.77
CA CYS A 53 3.29 -3.33 6.47
C CYS A 53 3.40 -3.53 7.99
N ARG A 54 2.80 -2.60 8.74
CA ARG A 54 2.57 -2.79 10.17
C ARG A 54 1.59 -3.94 10.41
N SER A 55 2.01 -4.92 11.21
CA SER A 55 1.26 -6.17 11.42
C SER A 55 -0.15 -5.97 11.96
N GLU A 56 -0.35 -4.94 12.78
CA GLU A 56 -1.62 -4.56 13.39
C GLU A 56 -2.65 -4.00 12.39
N MET A 57 -2.19 -3.60 11.21
CA MET A 57 -3.04 -3.07 10.13
C MET A 57 -3.37 -4.13 9.08
N LEU A 58 -2.78 -5.32 9.19
CA LEU A 58 -3.04 -6.43 8.28
C LEU A 58 -4.28 -7.21 8.73
N LYS A 59 -5.06 -7.66 7.75
CA LYS A 59 -6.13 -8.63 8.00
C LYS A 59 -5.52 -9.99 8.39
N PRO A 60 -6.24 -10.84 9.14
CA PRO A 60 -5.79 -12.18 9.44
C PRO A 60 -5.70 -13.04 8.17
N SER A 61 -4.91 -14.12 8.24
CA SER A 61 -4.85 -15.14 7.18
C SER A 61 -6.26 -15.69 6.87
N PRO A 62 -6.62 -15.93 5.60
CA PRO A 62 -5.79 -15.86 4.38
C PRO A 62 -5.78 -14.49 3.69
N LEU A 63 -6.35 -13.45 4.30
CA LEU A 63 -6.59 -12.15 3.68
C LEU A 63 -5.50 -11.11 3.97
N GLN A 64 -4.33 -11.52 4.48
CA GLN A 64 -3.21 -10.65 4.83
C GLN A 64 -2.73 -9.75 3.67
N GLN A 65 -2.99 -10.16 2.43
CA GLN A 65 -2.62 -9.39 1.23
C GLN A 65 -3.64 -8.30 0.86
N VAL A 66 -4.74 -8.15 1.59
CA VAL A 66 -5.77 -7.15 1.29
C VAL A 66 -5.76 -6.07 2.35
N VAL A 67 -5.41 -4.85 1.95
CA VAL A 67 -5.34 -3.68 2.83
C VAL A 67 -6.29 -2.59 2.39
N SER A 68 -6.76 -1.81 3.35
CA SER A 68 -7.51 -0.58 3.06
C SER A 68 -6.55 0.47 2.53
N GLY A 69 -6.90 1.05 1.39
CA GLY A 69 -6.17 2.16 0.80
C GLY A 69 -7.12 3.06 0.03
N PHE A 70 -6.56 3.70 -0.98
CA PHE A 70 -7.22 4.72 -1.75
C PHE A 70 -6.91 4.59 -3.23
N TYR A 71 -7.77 5.16 -4.06
CA TYR A 71 -7.57 5.28 -5.49
C TYR A 71 -7.92 6.69 -5.95
N CYS A 72 -7.03 7.31 -6.72
CA CYS A 72 -7.29 8.59 -7.34
C CYS A 72 -7.84 8.38 -8.76
N GLU A 73 -9.10 8.70 -8.98
CA GLU A 73 -9.77 8.55 -10.29
C GLU A 73 -9.13 9.45 -11.35
N HIS A 74 -8.61 10.61 -10.95
CA HIS A 74 -7.97 11.55 -11.87
C HIS A 74 -6.55 11.11 -12.28
N CYS A 75 -5.76 10.56 -11.35
CA CYS A 75 -4.38 10.17 -11.61
C CYS A 75 -4.21 8.70 -12.02
N GLY A 76 -5.23 7.87 -11.81
CA GLY A 76 -5.21 6.44 -12.12
C GLY A 76 -4.31 5.61 -11.19
N ILE A 77 -4.04 6.07 -9.97
CA ILE A 77 -3.12 5.40 -9.04
C ILE A 77 -3.81 4.93 -7.76
N GLY A 78 -3.41 3.76 -7.28
CA GLY A 78 -3.73 3.28 -5.93
C GLY A 78 -2.62 3.63 -4.96
N PHE A 79 -2.98 3.96 -3.72
CA PHE A 79 -2.01 4.26 -2.65
C PHE A 79 -2.58 3.89 -1.29
N VAL A 80 -1.71 3.63 -0.32
CA VAL A 80 -2.09 3.32 1.06
C VAL A 80 -1.85 4.52 1.96
N ARG A 81 -2.37 4.47 3.19
CA ARG A 81 -2.01 5.45 4.23
C ARG A 81 -0.55 5.29 4.63
N ASP A 82 0.10 6.40 4.94
CA ASP A 82 1.49 6.39 5.47
C ASP A 82 1.59 5.57 6.76
N SER A 83 0.52 5.53 7.56
CA SER A 83 0.44 4.73 8.78
C SER A 83 0.49 3.22 8.55
N LEU A 84 0.22 2.74 7.33
CA LEU A 84 0.28 1.31 6.99
C LEU A 84 1.73 0.83 6.84
N VAL A 85 2.63 1.69 6.38
CA VAL A 85 4.01 1.34 6.05
C VAL A 85 4.84 1.23 7.34
N GLN A 86 5.61 0.15 7.47
CA GLN A 86 6.61 0.01 8.51
C GLN A 86 7.80 0.90 8.13
N GLY A 87 8.23 1.78 9.03
CA GLY A 87 9.13 2.91 8.74
C GLY A 87 10.33 2.58 7.85
N SER A 88 10.63 3.53 6.95
CA SER A 88 11.78 3.59 6.04
C SER A 88 13.12 3.53 6.77
#